data_AF-A0A6M0SSH0-F1
#
_entry.id   AF-A0A6M0SSH0-F1
#
_cell.length_a   1.000
_cell.length_b   1.000
_cell.length_c   1.000
_cell.angle_alpha   90.00
_cell.angle_beta   90.00
_cell.angle_gamma   90.00
#
_symmetry.space_group_name_H-M   'P 1'
#
loop_
_entity.id
_entity.type
_entity.pdbx_description
1 polymer ?
#
loop_
_entity_poly.entity_id
_entity_poly.type
_entity_poly.pdbx_seq_one_letter_code
_entity_poly.pdbx_strand_id
1 'polypeptide(L)'
;MKKHIMGVVKIEDELVSDSQIYVDKIGGDPTHLPPEDIDVIGYFVMQIYNNERISGNKDVLCWQFYQDEFGGPMDVIDIPRDAKLNTSKQIKKRRWIDEYLIKYEEIEENIVNEKEEYISVIGGKPNELIKEDCENENAQYVGIIYDDLCPYGDLGLGYDYMILAKDSEGSLVVI
;
A
#
# COMPACT_ATOMS: atom_id res chain seq x y z
N MET A 1 -11.00 6.69 -15.21
CA MET A 1 -9.69 6.50 -14.54
C MET A 1 -9.26 5.08 -14.88
N LYS A 2 -8.00 4.84 -15.26
CA LYS A 2 -7.56 3.48 -15.63
C LYS A 2 -7.50 2.58 -14.40
N LYS A 3 -8.14 1.41 -14.45
CA LYS A 3 -8.12 0.41 -13.37
C LYS A 3 -6.86 -0.46 -13.45
N HIS A 4 -6.27 -0.78 -12.30
CA HIS A 4 -5.15 -1.70 -12.23
C HIS A 4 -5.39 -2.76 -11.15
N ILE A 5 -5.11 -4.02 -11.50
CA ILE A 5 -5.02 -5.11 -10.52
C ILE A 5 -3.62 -5.14 -9.94
N MET A 6 -3.55 -5.38 -8.64
CA MET A 6 -2.32 -5.68 -7.94
C MET A 6 -2.11 -7.19 -7.93
N GLY A 7 -0.98 -7.61 -8.49
CA GLY A 7 -0.39 -8.93 -8.23
C GLY A 7 0.92 -8.76 -7.49
N VAL A 8 1.45 -9.85 -6.95
CA VAL A 8 2.75 -9.82 -6.26
C VAL A 8 3.67 -10.93 -6.74
N VAL A 9 4.97 -10.67 -6.70
CA VAL A 9 6.02 -11.66 -6.96
C VAL A 9 7.03 -11.61 -5.84
N LYS A 10 7.37 -12.78 -5.27
CA LYS A 10 8.35 -12.88 -4.20
C LYS A 10 9.73 -12.49 -4.72
N ILE A 11 10.47 -11.67 -3.98
CA ILE A 11 11.72 -11.09 -4.49
C ILE A 11 12.80 -12.15 -4.78
N GLU A 12 12.78 -13.26 -4.06
CA GLU A 12 13.71 -14.39 -4.28
C GLU A 12 13.54 -15.03 -5.67
N ASP A 13 12.40 -14.83 -6.31
CA ASP A 13 12.07 -15.35 -7.64
C ASP A 13 12.50 -14.40 -8.79
N GLU A 14 13.04 -13.21 -8.47
CA GLU A 14 13.57 -12.26 -9.47
C GLU A 14 15.06 -11.93 -9.28
N LEU A 15 15.74 -11.65 -10.39
CA LEU A 15 17.08 -11.04 -10.38
C LEU A 15 16.95 -9.56 -10.01
N VAL A 16 17.23 -9.22 -8.75
CA VAL A 16 17.22 -7.83 -8.26
C VAL A 16 18.28 -7.01 -9.01
N SER A 17 17.83 -6.04 -9.81
CA SER A 17 18.71 -5.04 -10.43
C SER A 17 18.75 -3.76 -9.59
N ASP A 18 19.89 -3.05 -9.61
CA ASP A 18 20.08 -1.77 -8.91
C ASP A 18 19.07 -0.67 -9.29
N SER A 19 18.28 -0.88 -10.35
CA SER A 19 17.20 0.02 -10.79
C SER A 19 15.90 -0.08 -9.99
N GLN A 20 15.81 -0.96 -8.97
CA GLN A 20 14.57 -1.23 -8.22
C GLN A 20 14.36 -0.35 -6.96
N ILE A 21 15.04 0.79 -6.83
CA ILE A 21 14.88 1.70 -5.66
C ILE A 21 13.43 2.21 -5.55
N TYR A 22 12.76 2.48 -6.69
CA TYR A 22 11.41 3.05 -6.75
C TYR A 22 10.34 2.00 -7.13
N VAL A 23 10.23 0.95 -6.33
CA VAL A 23 9.28 -0.15 -6.58
C VAL A 23 8.36 -0.36 -5.38
N ASP A 24 7.07 -0.48 -5.68
CA ASP A 24 6.01 -0.80 -4.74
C ASP A 24 6.23 -2.21 -4.21
N LYS A 25 6.14 -2.39 -2.89
CA LYS A 25 6.42 -3.69 -2.27
C LYS A 25 5.70 -3.92 -0.97
N ILE A 26 5.60 -5.20 -0.62
CA ILE A 26 5.13 -5.71 0.66
C ILE A 26 6.32 -6.40 1.34
N GLY A 27 6.43 -6.24 2.66
CA GLY A 27 7.48 -6.85 3.47
C GLY A 27 8.88 -6.34 3.15
N GLY A 28 9.87 -6.96 3.78
CA GLY A 28 11.26 -6.52 3.68
C GLY A 28 11.58 -5.26 4.48
N ASP A 29 12.61 -4.52 4.08
CA ASP A 29 13.00 -3.24 4.70
C ASP A 29 12.47 -2.07 3.86
N PRO A 30 11.86 -1.01 4.43
CA PRO A 30 11.45 0.16 3.66
C PRO A 30 12.65 0.79 2.96
N THR A 31 12.46 1.30 1.73
CA THR A 31 13.57 1.87 0.94
C THR A 31 14.04 3.21 1.49
N HIS A 32 13.11 4.04 1.95
CA HIS A 32 13.36 5.40 2.43
C HIS A 32 13.11 5.49 3.94
N LEU A 33 13.81 6.39 4.61
CA LEU A 33 13.53 6.73 5.99
C LEU A 33 12.31 7.66 6.06
N PRO A 34 11.41 7.47 7.03
CA PRO A 34 10.36 8.44 7.33
C PRO A 34 10.96 9.75 7.87
N PRO A 35 10.15 10.84 7.87
CA PRO A 35 10.54 12.11 8.48
C PRO A 35 11.09 11.95 9.91
N GLU A 36 12.10 12.74 10.27
CA GLU A 36 12.82 12.63 11.56
C GLU A 36 11.94 12.96 12.77
N ASP A 37 10.83 13.66 12.56
CA ASP A 37 9.82 14.04 13.56
C ASP A 37 8.70 13.00 13.75
N ILE A 38 8.68 11.95 12.91
CA ILE A 38 7.70 10.88 13.01
C ILE A 38 8.32 9.69 13.75
N ASP A 39 7.76 9.38 14.93
CA ASP A 39 8.06 8.13 15.62
C ASP A 39 7.23 7.01 15.00
N VAL A 40 7.88 6.18 14.19
CA VAL A 40 7.23 5.05 13.53
C VAL A 40 6.91 3.98 14.57
N ILE A 41 5.63 3.88 14.90
CA ILE A 41 5.12 2.82 15.76
C ILE A 41 4.77 1.60 14.90
N GLY A 42 5.17 0.43 15.37
CA GLY A 42 4.89 -0.84 14.68
C GLY A 42 5.99 -1.29 13.72
N TYR A 43 5.59 -2.10 12.76
CA TYR A 43 6.45 -2.80 11.82
C TYR A 43 6.05 -2.42 10.40
N PHE A 44 7.05 -2.25 9.54
CA PHE A 44 6.82 -2.02 8.12
C PHE A 44 6.02 -3.17 7.50
N VAL A 45 4.96 -2.81 6.77
CA VAL A 45 4.08 -3.75 6.05
C VAL A 45 4.24 -3.59 4.56
N MET A 46 4.08 -2.38 4.02
CA MET A 46 4.19 -2.13 2.58
C MET A 46 4.64 -0.70 2.29
N GLN A 47 5.15 -0.47 1.08
CA GLN A 47 5.35 0.86 0.52
C GLN A 47 4.74 0.94 -0.87
N ILE A 48 4.09 2.07 -1.15
CA ILE A 48 3.50 2.35 -2.46
C ILE A 48 3.95 3.74 -2.90
N TYR A 49 4.65 3.82 -4.02
CA TYR A 49 5.15 5.04 -4.61
C TYR A 49 4.03 5.89 -5.18
N ASN A 50 4.15 7.17 -4.88
CA ASN A 50 3.26 8.17 -5.38
C ASN A 50 3.42 8.32 -6.89
N ASN A 51 2.40 7.85 -7.57
CA ASN A 51 2.23 7.95 -9.00
C ASN A 51 0.86 8.61 -9.27
N GLU A 52 0.63 9.00 -10.52
CA GLU A 52 -0.59 9.70 -10.93
C GLU A 52 -1.91 8.93 -10.61
N ARG A 53 -1.84 7.64 -10.25
CA ARG A 53 -2.99 6.79 -9.91
C ARG A 53 -3.50 7.03 -8.49
N ILE A 54 -2.61 7.37 -7.56
CA ILE A 54 -2.93 7.40 -6.12
C ILE A 54 -3.12 8.83 -5.67
N SER A 55 -2.11 9.69 -5.80
CA SER A 55 -2.21 11.10 -5.45
C SER A 55 -1.59 12.01 -6.50
N GLY A 56 -2.14 13.22 -6.59
CA GLY A 56 -1.53 14.32 -7.33
C GLY A 56 -0.60 15.16 -6.47
N ASN A 57 -0.47 14.86 -5.17
CA ASN A 57 0.41 15.60 -4.26
C ASN A 57 1.86 15.44 -4.71
N LYS A 58 2.49 16.52 -5.15
CA LYS A 58 3.86 16.46 -5.69
C LYS A 58 4.93 16.43 -4.62
N ASP A 59 4.59 16.59 -3.35
CA ASP A 59 5.58 16.63 -2.26
C ASP A 59 5.83 15.24 -1.66
N VAL A 60 4.89 14.31 -1.87
CA VAL A 60 5.00 12.91 -1.44
C VAL A 60 5.72 12.07 -2.49
N LEU A 61 6.70 11.29 -2.05
CA LEU A 61 7.42 10.29 -2.85
C LEU A 61 6.69 8.95 -2.86
N CYS A 62 6.34 8.46 -1.68
CA CYS A 62 5.64 7.22 -1.46
C CYS A 62 4.92 7.26 -0.12
N TRP A 63 4.00 6.32 0.07
CA TRP A 63 3.41 6.01 1.36
C TRP A 63 4.05 4.76 1.91
N GLN A 64 4.38 4.79 3.19
CA GLN A 64 4.80 3.61 3.93
C GLN A 64 3.73 3.26 4.96
N PHE A 65 3.39 1.98 5.02
CA PHE A 65 2.33 1.46 5.87
C PHE A 65 2.95 0.67 7.02
N TYR A 66 2.46 0.93 8.21
CA TYR A 66 2.96 0.37 9.46
C TYR A 66 1.84 -0.18 10.31
N GLN A 67 2.11 -1.30 10.99
CA GLN A 67 1.15 -1.92 11.88
C GLN A 67 1.85 -2.52 13.09
N ASP A 68 1.19 -2.52 14.25
CA ASP A 68 1.70 -3.21 15.43
C ASP A 68 1.79 -4.74 15.24
N GLU A 69 2.31 -5.48 16.22
CA GLU A 69 2.41 -6.95 16.15
C GLU A 69 1.08 -7.69 16.34
N PHE A 70 0.02 -7.01 16.76
CA PHE A 70 -1.27 -7.61 17.10
C PHE A 70 -2.32 -7.42 15.99
N GLY A 71 -1.96 -6.74 14.89
CA GLY A 71 -2.90 -6.45 13.81
C GLY A 71 -3.83 -5.29 14.15
N GLY A 72 -3.36 -4.31 14.92
CA GLY A 72 -4.09 -3.07 15.20
C GLY A 72 -4.26 -2.17 13.98
N PRO A 73 -4.75 -0.93 14.15
CA PRO A 73 -4.91 0.02 13.04
C PRO A 73 -3.62 0.18 12.24
N MET A 74 -3.78 0.34 10.92
CA MET A 74 -2.65 0.58 10.01
C MET A 74 -2.34 2.07 9.95
N ASP A 75 -1.12 2.45 10.29
CA ASP A 75 -0.62 3.81 10.13
C ASP A 75 -0.07 4.00 8.72
N VAL A 76 -0.42 5.12 8.09
CA VAL A 76 0.11 5.54 6.78
C VAL A 76 1.01 6.75 6.98
N ILE A 77 2.25 6.65 6.51
CA ILE A 77 3.25 7.70 6.62
C ILE A 77 3.60 8.23 5.24
N ASP A 78 3.39 9.53 5.04
CA ASP A 78 3.85 10.27 3.86
C ASP A 78 5.38 10.40 3.88
N ILE A 79 6.04 9.79 2.90
CA ILE A 79 7.48 9.93 2.71
C ILE A 79 7.73 11.08 1.73
N PRO A 80 8.50 12.12 2.12
CA PRO A 80 8.75 13.27 1.26
C PRO A 80 9.72 12.93 0.12
N ARG A 81 9.67 13.70 -0.98
CA ARG A 81 10.56 13.50 -2.16
C ARG A 81 12.05 13.61 -1.90
N ASP A 82 12.46 14.32 -0.86
CA ASP A 82 13.85 14.46 -0.45
C ASP A 82 14.25 13.49 0.68
N ALA A 83 13.39 12.52 1.01
CA ALA A 83 13.68 11.50 2.01
C ALA A 83 14.99 10.75 1.74
N LYS A 84 15.76 10.50 2.80
CA LYS A 84 17.03 9.76 2.73
C LYS A 84 16.76 8.27 2.52
N LEU A 85 17.68 7.59 1.85
CA LEU A 85 17.66 6.12 1.76
C LEU A 85 17.90 5.47 3.12
N ASN A 86 17.17 4.39 3.39
CA ASN A 86 17.36 3.55 4.57
C ASN A 86 18.51 2.56 4.37
N THR A 87 19.75 3.05 4.46
CA THR A 87 20.95 2.22 4.29
C THR A 87 21.30 1.40 5.54
N SER A 88 20.72 1.74 6.69
CA SER A 88 21.06 1.20 8.00
C SER A 88 20.06 0.15 8.52
N LYS A 89 18.95 -0.12 7.81
CA LYS A 89 17.90 -1.08 8.20
C LYS A 89 17.43 -0.89 9.65
N GLN A 90 17.27 0.37 10.07
CA GLN A 90 16.96 0.72 11.46
C GLN A 90 15.48 0.57 11.80
N ILE A 91 14.62 0.44 10.79
CA ILE A 91 13.17 0.35 10.95
C ILE A 91 12.79 -1.10 11.25
N LYS A 92 11.87 -1.29 12.21
CA LYS A 92 11.35 -2.61 12.55
C LYS A 92 10.56 -3.17 11.36
N LYS A 93 10.83 -4.42 11.00
CA LYS A 93 10.06 -5.19 10.01
C LYS A 93 9.47 -6.44 10.62
N ARG A 94 8.32 -6.87 10.09
CA ARG A 94 7.76 -8.18 10.45
C ARG A 94 8.65 -9.27 9.86
N ARG A 95 9.03 -10.23 10.69
CA ARG A 95 9.96 -11.30 10.28
C ARG A 95 9.31 -12.41 9.47
N TRP A 96 8.00 -12.54 9.54
CA TRP A 96 7.23 -13.58 8.85
C TRP A 96 6.68 -13.12 7.50
N ILE A 97 6.72 -11.82 7.20
CA ILE A 97 6.31 -11.30 5.90
C ILE A 97 7.51 -11.38 4.96
N ASP A 98 7.44 -12.27 3.99
CA ASP A 98 8.38 -12.31 2.88
C ASP A 98 8.36 -11.00 2.09
N GLU A 99 9.45 -10.67 1.40
CA GLU A 99 9.49 -9.47 0.56
C GLU A 99 8.90 -9.79 -0.82
N TYR A 100 7.88 -9.03 -1.21
CA TYR A 100 7.19 -9.16 -2.49
C TYR A 100 7.17 -7.83 -3.24
N LEU A 101 7.43 -7.87 -4.55
CA LEU A 101 7.24 -6.73 -5.43
C LEU A 101 5.78 -6.68 -5.91
N ILE A 102 5.16 -5.51 -5.83
CA ILE A 102 3.81 -5.30 -6.35
C ILE A 102 3.90 -5.02 -7.86
N LYS A 103 3.14 -5.80 -8.64
CA LYS A 103 2.98 -5.64 -10.09
C LYS A 103 1.58 -5.12 -10.39
N TYR A 104 1.51 -4.17 -11.33
CA TYR A 104 0.26 -3.57 -11.76
C TYR A 104 -0.04 -3.96 -13.19
N GLU A 105 -1.21 -4.56 -13.39
CA GLU A 105 -1.74 -4.87 -14.72
C GLU A 105 -2.93 -3.96 -15.00
N GLU A 106 -2.85 -3.19 -16.10
CA GLU A 106 -3.99 -2.40 -16.58
C GLU A 106 -5.06 -3.35 -17.11
N ILE A 107 -6.30 -3.10 -16.72
CA ILE A 107 -7.41 -3.96 -17.11
C ILE A 107 -8.63 -3.16 -17.55
N GLU A 108 -9.46 -3.78 -18.38
CA GLU A 108 -10.71 -3.21 -18.85
C GLU A 108 -11.79 -3.24 -17.74
N GLU A 109 -12.65 -2.22 -17.72
CA GLU A 109 -13.62 -2.02 -16.63
C GLU A 109 -14.66 -3.15 -16.50
N ASN A 110 -14.99 -3.80 -17.61
CA ASN A 110 -15.92 -4.94 -17.71
C ASN A 110 -15.40 -6.21 -17.03
N ILE A 111 -14.09 -6.42 -16.94
CA ILE A 111 -13.49 -7.63 -16.35
C ILE A 111 -13.60 -7.60 -14.81
N VAL A 112 -13.49 -6.42 -14.21
CA VAL A 112 -13.54 -6.23 -12.74
C VAL A 112 -14.93 -6.51 -12.21
N ASN A 113 -15.95 -6.00 -12.89
CA ASN A 113 -17.33 -6.01 -12.42
C ASN A 113 -17.91 -7.43 -12.20
N GLU A 114 -17.29 -8.48 -12.77
CA GLU A 114 -17.73 -9.87 -12.57
C GLU A 114 -17.14 -10.52 -11.29
N LYS A 115 -16.09 -9.93 -10.68
CA LYS A 115 -15.33 -10.51 -9.57
C LYS A 115 -14.81 -9.49 -8.53
N GLU A 116 -15.48 -8.35 -8.36
CA GLU A 116 -14.98 -7.22 -7.55
C GLU A 116 -14.63 -7.57 -6.09
N GLU A 117 -15.25 -8.61 -5.52
CA GLU A 117 -15.13 -8.96 -4.09
C GLU A 117 -13.82 -9.62 -3.68
N TYR A 118 -12.93 -10.00 -4.61
CA TYR A 118 -11.72 -10.77 -4.26
C TYR A 118 -10.46 -10.34 -5.02
N ILE A 119 -10.39 -9.06 -5.43
CA ILE A 119 -9.27 -8.57 -6.23
C ILE A 119 -8.74 -7.26 -5.64
N SER A 120 -7.46 -7.27 -5.27
CA SER A 120 -6.74 -6.06 -4.86
C SER A 120 -6.57 -5.11 -6.05
N VAL A 121 -7.01 -3.86 -5.90
CA VAL A 121 -7.01 -2.86 -6.98
C VAL A 121 -6.67 -1.45 -6.49
N ILE A 122 -5.99 -0.68 -7.35
CA ILE A 122 -5.81 0.77 -7.20
C ILE A 122 -6.44 1.47 -8.41
N GLY A 123 -7.25 2.50 -8.17
CA GLY A 123 -7.92 3.29 -9.21
C GLY A 123 -9.22 2.66 -9.73
N GLY A 124 -9.92 1.89 -8.89
CA GLY A 124 -11.19 1.21 -9.19
C GLY A 124 -12.45 2.03 -8.89
N LYS A 125 -13.62 1.44 -9.14
CA LYS A 125 -14.89 1.93 -8.59
C LYS A 125 -15.16 1.14 -7.30
N PRO A 126 -15.49 1.78 -6.17
CA PRO A 126 -15.86 1.05 -4.97
C PRO A 126 -17.25 0.41 -5.14
N ASN A 127 -17.48 -0.69 -4.43
CA ASN A 127 -18.84 -1.23 -4.26
C ASN A 127 -19.67 -0.31 -3.33
N GLU A 128 -20.95 -0.63 -3.14
CA GLU A 128 -21.86 0.22 -2.35
C GLU A 128 -21.44 0.35 -0.89
N LEU A 129 -20.96 -0.72 -0.25
CA LEU A 129 -20.52 -0.71 1.15
C LEU A 129 -19.27 0.16 1.35
N ILE A 130 -18.23 -0.05 0.53
CA ILE A 130 -17.00 0.75 0.57
C ILE A 130 -17.31 2.22 0.30
N LYS A 131 -18.27 2.48 -0.58
CA LYS A 131 -18.71 3.84 -0.88
C LYS A 131 -19.35 4.48 0.36
N GLU A 132 -20.23 3.76 1.06
CA GLU A 132 -20.84 4.24 2.31
C GLU A 132 -19.77 4.49 3.39
N ASP A 133 -18.80 3.59 3.55
CA ASP A 133 -17.69 3.76 4.50
C ASP A 133 -16.86 5.02 4.19
N CYS A 134 -16.49 5.21 2.92
CA CYS A 134 -15.77 6.41 2.50
C CYS A 134 -16.61 7.68 2.71
N GLU A 135 -17.92 7.66 2.43
CA GLU A 135 -18.80 8.81 2.64
C GLU A 135 -18.95 9.16 4.12
N ASN A 136 -19.05 8.15 5.00
CA ASN A 136 -19.12 8.33 6.45
C ASN A 136 -17.86 8.99 7.02
N GLU A 137 -16.69 8.59 6.51
CA GLU A 137 -15.39 9.15 6.91
C GLU A 137 -15.04 10.46 6.16
N ASN A 138 -15.95 10.98 5.33
CA ASN A 138 -15.71 12.16 4.47
C ASN A 138 -14.42 12.03 3.64
N ALA A 139 -14.23 10.84 3.07
CA ALA A 139 -13.04 10.46 2.34
C ALA A 139 -13.37 10.04 0.90
N GLN A 140 -12.38 10.15 0.01
CA GLN A 140 -12.47 9.75 -1.39
C GLN A 140 -11.77 8.41 -1.62
N TYR A 141 -12.51 7.41 -2.07
CA TYR A 141 -11.96 6.10 -2.44
C TYR A 141 -10.79 6.19 -3.43
N VAL A 142 -9.74 5.42 -3.15
CA VAL A 142 -8.55 5.25 -4.00
C VAL A 142 -8.40 3.80 -4.46
N GLY A 143 -8.55 2.85 -3.55
CA GLY A 143 -8.26 1.45 -3.82
C GLY A 143 -8.66 0.53 -2.67
N ILE A 144 -8.53 -0.77 -2.89
CA ILE A 144 -8.72 -1.82 -1.88
C ILE A 144 -7.59 -2.84 -2.01
N ILE A 145 -7.05 -3.28 -0.88
CA ILE A 145 -6.03 -4.32 -0.83
C ILE A 145 -6.54 -5.42 0.10
N TYR A 146 -6.59 -6.65 -0.39
CA TYR A 146 -7.02 -7.82 0.38
C TYR A 146 -5.84 -8.48 1.09
N ASP A 147 -6.11 -9.09 2.25
CA ASP A 147 -5.09 -9.77 3.07
C ASP A 147 -4.46 -10.97 2.34
N ASP A 148 -5.23 -11.59 1.44
CA ASP A 148 -4.83 -12.73 0.62
C ASP A 148 -3.95 -12.36 -0.58
N LEU A 149 -3.62 -11.08 -0.76
CA LEU A 149 -2.70 -10.62 -1.79
C LEU A 149 -1.34 -11.35 -1.69
N CYS A 150 -0.94 -11.72 -0.47
CA CYS A 150 0.23 -12.56 -0.21
C CYS A 150 -0.19 -13.99 0.22
N PRO A 151 0.64 -15.01 -0.06
CA PRO A 151 0.46 -16.34 0.48
C PRO A 151 0.22 -16.34 2.00
N TYR A 152 -0.63 -17.25 2.47
CA TYR A 152 -0.85 -17.55 3.89
C TYR A 152 -1.33 -16.38 4.78
N GLY A 153 -1.80 -15.27 4.20
CA GLY A 153 -2.17 -14.09 4.97
C GLY A 153 -0.95 -13.36 5.56
N ASP A 154 0.21 -13.47 4.89
CA ASP A 154 1.44 -12.82 5.33
C ASP A 154 1.25 -11.30 5.48
N LEU A 155 0.37 -10.69 4.68
CA LEU A 155 0.10 -9.25 4.77
C LEU A 155 -0.34 -8.85 6.19
N GLY A 156 -1.08 -9.73 6.84
CA GLY A 156 -1.41 -9.68 8.26
C GLY A 156 -2.18 -8.42 8.61
N LEU A 157 -3.12 -8.01 7.74
CA LEU A 157 -3.95 -6.83 7.91
C LEU A 157 -4.81 -6.90 9.18
N GLY A 158 -5.14 -8.11 9.66
CA GLY A 158 -6.03 -8.32 10.80
C GLY A 158 -7.53 -8.32 10.43
N TYR A 159 -7.83 -8.01 9.17
CA TYR A 159 -9.14 -7.99 8.53
C TYR A 159 -8.99 -8.48 7.09
N ASP A 160 -10.11 -8.80 6.43
CA ASP A 160 -10.09 -9.40 5.08
C ASP A 160 -9.51 -8.44 4.02
N TYR A 161 -9.62 -7.13 4.22
CA TYR A 161 -9.13 -6.10 3.32
C TYR A 161 -8.92 -4.76 4.02
N MET A 162 -8.19 -3.87 3.37
CA MET A 162 -8.01 -2.46 3.74
C MET A 162 -8.54 -1.56 2.62
N ILE A 163 -9.28 -0.51 2.97
CA ILE A 163 -9.71 0.51 2.02
C ILE A 163 -8.68 1.64 2.03
N LEU A 164 -8.12 1.94 0.86
CA LEU A 164 -7.30 3.12 0.66
C LEU A 164 -8.20 4.28 0.23
N ALA A 165 -8.10 5.40 0.95
CA ALA A 165 -8.88 6.59 0.65
C ALA A 165 -8.05 7.87 0.84
N LYS A 166 -8.54 8.99 0.31
CA LYS A 166 -8.03 10.32 0.60
C LYS A 166 -8.94 11.02 1.58
N ASP A 167 -8.38 11.54 2.65
CA ASP A 167 -9.14 12.42 3.54
C ASP A 167 -9.40 13.79 2.91
N SER A 168 -10.04 14.68 3.67
CA SER A 168 -10.33 16.05 3.23
C SER A 168 -9.09 16.92 2.97
N GLU A 169 -7.93 16.53 3.49
CA GLU A 169 -6.64 17.22 3.26
C GLU A 169 -5.91 16.67 2.02
N GLY A 170 -6.42 15.57 1.45
CA GLY A 170 -5.82 14.88 0.31
C GLY A 170 -4.72 13.91 0.69
N SER A 171 -4.55 13.63 1.99
CA SER A 171 -3.62 12.66 2.54
C SER A 171 -4.17 11.25 2.33
N LEU A 172 -3.29 10.27 2.08
CA LEU A 172 -3.71 8.89 1.94
C LEU A 172 -3.95 8.29 3.34
N VAL A 173 -5.12 7.72 3.56
CA VAL A 173 -5.53 7.09 4.81
C VAL A 173 -6.06 5.68 4.55
N VAL A 174 -6.10 4.87 5.61
CA VAL A 174 -6.76 3.56 5.63
C VAL A 174 -8.06 3.69 6.41
N ILE A 175 -9.14 3.14 5.84
CA ILE A 175 -10.47 3.03 6.45
C ILE A 175 -10.77 1.54 6.67
#